data_AF-A0A3E1R9L0-F1
#
_entry.id   AF-A0A3E1R9L0-F1
#
_cell.length_a   1.000
_cell.length_b   1.000
_cell.length_c   1.000
_cell.angle_alpha   90.00
_cell.angle_beta   90.00
_cell.angle_gamma   90.00
#
_symmetry.space_group_name_H-M   'P 1'
#
loop_
_entity.id
_entity.type
_entity.pdbx_description
1 polymer ?
#
loop_
_entity_poly.entity_id
_entity_poly.type
_entity_poly.pdbx_seq_one_letter_code
_entity_poly.pdbx_strand_id
1 'polypeptide(L)'
;MPTSPPQSPPNNSSTLLRLLVLTVLVLLVHGLLLAGASPTWLLFAGAAQEPPQAPAVASFVTRTIAPTPAPAPQERKPQPPPRAAKPVPASTAQAAEATPSPATTAPATAAADSTAATSPAATQQDVAVTAAEAAKPAVAEPATPPAPVKPASAAAAAAPAPATASAAADVLRANSVRLPDPIRLLYDGKGEERGFIKYAASSELLWLHDGAQYSARLEISAWGFRVRTWTSKGELGATGLAPVRFGDKPRGAELATHFQRDKGIISFSANNPDVPLQVGAQDKLSALLQLSALVAGAPERYSAGKTIRFQAADAHRAELWDFQVGALELLDLPGGPKQALKFSKAPTAEFDQGIDVWLAPDMQYLPVRLRITEANGAFADLLWRKTQNSE
;
A
#
# COMPACT_ATOMS: atom_id res chain seq x y z
N MET A 1 1.07 -75.56 -9.79
CA MET A 1 0.92 -75.54 -8.32
C MET A 1 1.63 -74.30 -7.77
N PRO A 2 1.29 -73.81 -6.57
CA PRO A 2 0.18 -74.22 -5.70
C PRO A 2 -0.98 -73.20 -5.69
N THR A 3 -2.15 -73.62 -5.22
CA THR A 3 -3.21 -72.73 -4.74
C THR A 3 -2.99 -72.46 -3.24
N SER A 4 -3.25 -71.23 -2.80
CA SER A 4 -3.28 -70.87 -1.37
C SER A 4 -4.73 -70.70 -0.90
N PRO A 5 -5.08 -71.14 0.33
CA PRO A 5 -6.45 -71.06 0.84
C PRO A 5 -6.85 -69.61 1.19
N PRO A 6 -8.16 -69.27 1.14
CA PRO A 6 -8.65 -67.97 1.57
C PRO A 6 -8.45 -67.78 3.08
N GLN A 7 -7.92 -66.63 3.48
CA GLN A 7 -7.78 -66.26 4.89
C GLN A 7 -9.13 -65.82 5.46
N SER A 8 -9.43 -66.22 6.70
CA SER A 8 -10.62 -65.76 7.42
C SER A 8 -10.59 -64.24 7.63
N PRO A 9 -11.73 -63.53 7.49
CA PRO A 9 -11.76 -62.07 7.64
C PRO A 9 -11.44 -61.65 9.09
N PRO A 10 -10.79 -60.49 9.29
CA PRO A 10 -10.43 -60.00 10.62
C PRO A 10 -11.65 -59.67 11.48
N ASN A 11 -11.52 -59.84 12.80
CA ASN A 11 -12.60 -59.66 13.76
C ASN A 11 -12.86 -58.17 14.06
N ASN A 12 -13.66 -57.54 13.19
CA ASN A 12 -14.00 -56.11 13.21
C ASN A 12 -14.82 -55.65 14.44
N SER A 13 -15.22 -56.54 15.35
CA SER A 13 -15.94 -56.17 16.58
C SER A 13 -15.16 -55.16 17.43
N SER A 14 -13.85 -55.34 17.56
CA SER A 14 -12.99 -54.47 18.38
C SER A 14 -12.80 -53.06 17.79
N THR A 15 -12.77 -52.92 16.47
CA THR A 15 -12.66 -51.62 15.79
C THR A 15 -14.00 -50.89 15.78
N LEU A 16 -15.11 -51.59 15.54
CA LEU A 16 -16.46 -51.03 15.65
C LEU A 16 -16.77 -50.54 17.08
N LEU A 17 -16.39 -51.30 18.12
CA LEU A 17 -16.57 -50.88 19.51
C LEU A 17 -15.75 -49.60 19.84
N ARG A 18 -14.50 -49.52 19.37
CA ARG A 18 -13.67 -48.31 19.53
C ARG A 18 -14.25 -47.09 18.81
N LEU A 19 -14.76 -47.26 17.58
CA LEU A 19 -15.44 -46.20 16.83
C LEU A 19 -16.73 -45.72 17.51
N LEU A 20 -17.51 -46.64 18.09
CA LEU A 20 -18.73 -46.30 18.82
C LEU A 20 -18.43 -45.53 20.11
N VAL A 21 -17.44 -45.98 20.90
CA VAL A 21 -16.98 -45.27 22.11
C VAL A 21 -16.45 -43.88 21.76
N LEU A 22 -15.65 -43.75 20.70
CA LEU A 22 -15.14 -42.44 20.25
C LEU A 22 -16.27 -41.50 19.82
N THR A 23 -17.24 -42.00 19.04
CA THR A 23 -18.40 -41.22 18.59
C THR A 23 -19.24 -40.73 19.77
N VAL A 24 -19.52 -41.60 20.76
CA VAL A 24 -20.26 -41.23 21.98
C VAL A 24 -19.50 -40.18 22.81
N LEU A 25 -18.17 -40.32 22.95
CA LEU A 25 -17.33 -39.35 23.65
C LEU A 25 -17.37 -37.97 22.97
N VAL A 26 -17.24 -37.92 21.64
CA VAL A 26 -17.29 -36.68 20.86
C VAL A 26 -18.66 -36.00 20.96
N LEU A 27 -19.75 -36.77 20.92
CA LEU A 27 -21.11 -36.25 21.11
C LEU A 27 -21.33 -35.70 22.52
N LEU A 28 -20.81 -36.36 23.55
CA LEU A 28 -20.86 -35.86 24.93
C LEU A 28 -20.14 -34.52 25.09
N VAL A 29 -18.93 -34.39 24.51
CA VAL A 29 -18.17 -33.12 24.54
C VAL A 29 -18.91 -32.00 23.80
N HIS A 30 -19.49 -32.28 22.63
CA HIS A 30 -20.28 -31.28 21.90
C HIS A 30 -21.55 -30.89 22.67
N GLY A 31 -22.24 -31.85 23.30
CA GLY A 31 -23.40 -31.58 24.16
C GLY A 31 -23.05 -30.68 25.34
N LEU A 32 -21.91 -30.91 26.00
CA LEU A 32 -21.44 -30.09 27.12
C LEU A 32 -21.11 -28.65 26.70
N LEU A 33 -20.47 -28.48 25.54
CA LEU A 33 -20.14 -27.17 24.96
C LEU A 33 -21.40 -26.40 24.51
N LEU A 34 -22.36 -27.08 23.87
CA LEU A 34 -23.63 -26.50 23.44
C LEU A 34 -24.54 -26.13 24.62
N ALA A 35 -24.43 -26.85 25.75
CA ALA A 35 -25.13 -26.52 26.99
C ALA A 35 -24.53 -25.32 27.75
N GLY A 36 -23.51 -24.64 27.20
CA GLY A 36 -22.90 -23.45 27.80
C GLY A 36 -21.98 -23.74 29.00
N ALA A 37 -21.69 -25.01 29.30
CA ALA A 37 -20.87 -25.43 30.42
C ALA A 37 -19.37 -25.23 30.14
N SER A 38 -18.95 -23.97 30.00
CA SER A 38 -17.53 -23.62 29.87
C SER A 38 -16.77 -23.95 31.17
N PRO A 39 -15.65 -24.70 31.14
CA PRO A 39 -14.95 -25.17 32.35
C PRO A 39 -14.10 -24.09 33.05
N THR A 40 -14.28 -22.82 32.68
CA THR A 40 -13.50 -21.66 33.16
C THR A 40 -13.64 -21.40 34.66
N TRP A 41 -14.73 -21.86 35.29
CA TRP A 41 -14.94 -21.86 36.75
C TRP A 41 -13.76 -22.49 37.52
N LEU A 42 -13.19 -23.59 37.01
CA LEU A 42 -12.21 -24.40 37.76
C LEU A 42 -10.78 -23.82 37.78
N LEU A 43 -10.53 -22.68 37.16
CA LEU A 43 -9.20 -22.05 37.09
C LEU A 43 -9.10 -20.70 37.83
N PHE A 44 -10.19 -20.19 38.41
CA PHE A 44 -10.22 -18.88 39.07
C PHE A 44 -10.79 -18.89 40.51
N ALA A 45 -10.68 -20.03 41.21
CA ALA A 45 -10.90 -20.11 42.65
C ALA A 45 -9.71 -19.49 43.44
N GLY A 46 -9.42 -18.20 43.24
CA GLY A 46 -8.14 -17.60 43.67
C GLY A 46 -8.02 -16.09 43.68
N ALA A 47 -9.11 -15.31 43.62
CA ALA A 47 -9.08 -13.86 43.89
C ALA A 47 -10.38 -13.42 44.58
N ALA A 48 -10.27 -12.69 45.69
CA ALA A 48 -11.43 -12.07 46.33
C ALA A 48 -11.86 -10.84 45.52
N GLN A 49 -13.18 -10.67 45.36
CA GLN A 49 -13.73 -9.65 44.47
C GLN A 49 -13.89 -8.31 45.23
N GLU A 50 -12.84 -7.51 45.25
CA GLU A 50 -12.91 -6.13 45.76
C GLU A 50 -13.78 -5.28 44.81
N PRO A 51 -14.75 -4.50 45.31
CA PRO A 51 -15.69 -3.78 44.44
C PRO A 51 -14.99 -2.67 43.65
N PRO A 52 -15.42 -2.40 42.40
CA PRO A 52 -14.78 -1.38 41.58
C PRO A 52 -14.95 0.02 42.20
N GLN A 53 -13.84 0.58 42.67
CA GLN A 53 -13.72 2.00 43.01
C GLN A 53 -14.18 2.83 41.80
N ALA A 54 -15.13 3.73 42.02
CA ALA A 54 -15.55 4.65 40.97
C ALA A 54 -14.36 5.52 40.51
N PRO A 55 -14.20 5.80 39.20
CA PRO A 55 -13.06 6.55 38.71
C PRO A 55 -13.04 7.95 39.34
N ALA A 56 -12.01 8.25 40.12
CA ALA A 56 -11.82 9.55 40.72
C ALA A 56 -11.68 10.60 39.62
N VAL A 57 -12.62 11.55 39.56
CA VAL A 57 -12.61 12.63 38.58
C VAL A 57 -11.36 13.48 38.75
N ALA A 58 -10.44 13.38 37.79
CA ALA A 58 -9.23 14.19 37.73
C ALA A 58 -9.60 15.65 37.42
N SER A 59 -9.83 16.45 38.47
CA SER A 59 -10.12 17.87 38.34
C SER A 59 -8.92 18.62 37.76
N PHE A 60 -9.17 19.38 36.69
CA PHE A 60 -8.14 20.20 36.06
C PHE A 60 -7.68 21.31 37.01
N VAL A 61 -6.52 21.14 37.64
CA VAL A 61 -5.88 22.17 38.46
C VAL A 61 -5.16 23.16 37.54
N THR A 62 -5.89 24.18 37.08
CA THR A 62 -5.35 25.27 36.27
C THR A 62 -4.40 26.14 37.11
N ARG A 63 -3.12 25.76 37.17
CA ARG A 63 -2.10 26.52 37.91
C ARG A 63 -1.68 27.75 37.10
N THR A 64 -2.29 28.89 37.40
CA THR A 64 -1.91 30.19 36.82
C THR A 64 -0.42 30.47 37.02
N ILE A 65 0.35 30.51 35.93
CA ILE A 65 1.72 30.98 35.94
C ILE A 65 1.68 32.50 35.83
N ALA A 66 2.03 33.20 36.91
CA ALA A 66 2.25 34.64 36.87
C ALA A 66 3.47 34.95 35.99
N PRO A 67 3.43 35.98 35.14
CA PRO A 67 4.57 36.33 34.28
C PRO A 67 5.75 36.81 35.15
N THR A 68 6.89 36.13 35.04
CA THR A 68 8.15 36.55 35.68
C THR A 68 8.52 37.95 35.20
N PRO A 69 8.86 38.90 36.09
CA PRO A 69 9.36 40.21 35.69
C PRO A 69 10.61 40.09 34.83
N ALA A 70 10.69 40.88 33.75
CA ALA A 70 11.86 40.90 32.89
C ALA A 70 13.11 41.33 33.69
N PRO A 71 14.26 40.66 33.55
CA PRO A 71 15.49 41.04 34.24
C PRO A 71 15.95 42.42 33.76
N ALA A 72 16.33 43.29 34.70
CA ALA A 72 16.83 44.61 34.39
C ALA A 72 18.11 44.54 33.52
N PRO A 73 18.34 45.49 32.59
CA PRO A 73 19.52 45.48 31.73
C PRO A 73 20.82 45.47 32.54
N GLN A 74 21.63 44.42 32.38
CA GLN A 74 22.96 44.37 32.99
C GLN A 74 23.93 45.24 32.19
N GLU A 75 24.65 46.10 32.91
CA GLU A 75 25.64 47.02 32.37
C GLU A 75 26.84 46.25 31.79
N ARG A 76 27.08 46.39 30.49
CA ARG A 76 28.21 45.73 29.81
C ARG A 76 29.52 46.38 30.24
N LYS A 77 30.36 45.62 30.97
CA LYS A 77 31.79 45.96 31.11
C LYS A 77 32.45 46.02 29.71
N PRO A 78 33.34 47.00 29.44
CA PRO A 78 34.01 47.10 28.14
C PRO A 78 34.85 45.87 27.82
N GLN A 79 34.72 45.35 26.60
CA GLN A 79 35.58 44.30 26.06
C GLN A 79 36.81 44.94 25.38
N PRO A 80 38.04 44.45 25.61
CA PRO A 80 39.23 45.01 24.97
C PRO A 80 39.24 44.77 23.45
N PRO A 81 39.89 45.66 22.66
CA PRO A 81 39.85 45.61 21.21
C PRO A 81 40.59 44.38 20.64
N PRO A 82 40.15 43.84 19.48
CA PRO A 82 40.77 42.69 18.84
C PRO A 82 42.18 43.02 18.34
N ARG A 83 43.13 42.11 18.57
CA ARG A 83 44.51 42.25 18.09
C ARG A 83 44.57 41.98 16.59
N ALA A 84 45.19 42.89 15.83
CA ALA A 84 45.35 42.75 14.39
C ALA A 84 46.09 41.46 14.00
N ALA A 85 45.56 40.73 13.02
CA ALA A 85 46.19 39.54 12.46
C ALA A 85 47.39 39.92 11.57
N LYS A 86 48.48 39.14 11.65
CA LYS A 86 49.55 39.18 10.64
C LYS A 86 49.27 38.12 9.56
N PRO A 87 49.47 38.43 8.27
CA PRO A 87 49.42 37.42 7.22
C PRO A 87 50.66 36.51 7.26
N VAL A 88 50.47 35.24 6.91
CA VAL A 88 51.52 34.23 6.70
C VAL A 88 51.13 33.48 5.39
N PRO A 89 52.08 33.18 4.48
CA PRO A 89 51.76 33.04 3.05
C PRO A 89 51.31 31.64 2.61
N ALA A 90 50.96 31.53 1.32
CA ALA A 90 50.50 30.31 0.67
C ALA A 90 51.54 29.17 0.70
N SER A 91 51.04 27.93 0.77
CA SER A 91 51.84 26.72 0.60
C SER A 91 51.91 26.34 -0.89
N THR A 92 53.10 26.19 -1.42
CA THR A 92 53.35 25.84 -2.83
C THR A 92 53.24 24.34 -3.04
N ALA A 93 52.73 23.90 -4.20
CA ALA A 93 52.81 22.51 -4.61
C ALA A 93 54.27 22.11 -4.90
N GLN A 94 54.64 20.86 -4.58
CA GLN A 94 55.88 20.25 -5.06
C GLN A 94 55.62 18.82 -5.51
N ALA A 95 55.96 18.54 -6.77
CA ALA A 95 56.04 17.18 -7.30
C ALA A 95 57.46 16.63 -7.11
N ALA A 96 57.59 15.31 -7.08
CA ALA A 96 58.85 14.58 -7.19
C ALA A 96 58.61 13.32 -8.04
N GLU A 97 59.59 12.91 -8.84
CA GLU A 97 59.40 12.03 -10.00
C GLU A 97 60.51 10.97 -10.12
N ALA A 98 60.12 9.73 -10.48
CA ALA A 98 60.95 8.60 -10.95
C ALA A 98 62.10 8.10 -10.00
N THR A 99 62.49 6.83 -9.95
CA THR A 99 62.83 5.88 -11.04
C THR A 99 62.66 4.39 -10.61
N PRO A 100 62.80 3.39 -11.53
CA PRO A 100 62.33 2.01 -11.32
C PRO A 100 63.43 0.91 -11.35
N SER A 101 62.97 -0.36 -11.45
CA SER A 101 63.70 -1.56 -11.95
C SER A 101 64.30 -2.54 -10.86
N PRO A 102 64.77 -3.77 -11.19
CA PRO A 102 63.92 -4.97 -11.03
C PRO A 102 64.61 -6.22 -10.41
N ALA A 103 63.84 -7.28 -10.13
CA ALA A 103 64.37 -8.66 -9.96
C ALA A 103 63.30 -9.76 -10.19
N THR A 104 63.74 -10.94 -10.63
CA THR A 104 62.90 -12.13 -10.87
C THR A 104 63.53 -13.36 -10.23
N THR A 105 62.78 -14.10 -9.39
CA THR A 105 63.01 -15.53 -9.15
C THR A 105 61.79 -16.25 -8.56
N ALA A 106 61.52 -17.45 -9.08
CA ALA A 106 60.85 -18.57 -8.40
C ALA A 106 61.95 -19.62 -8.02
N PRO A 107 61.72 -20.83 -7.44
CA PRO A 107 60.59 -21.75 -7.70
C PRO A 107 60.09 -22.66 -6.52
N ALA A 108 59.12 -23.54 -6.86
CA ALA A 108 58.87 -24.89 -6.32
C ALA A 108 58.20 -25.10 -4.93
N THR A 109 57.42 -26.16 -4.65
CA THR A 109 56.68 -27.19 -5.46
C THR A 109 55.73 -28.01 -4.54
N ALA A 110 54.75 -28.73 -5.12
CA ALA A 110 53.80 -29.73 -4.56
C ALA A 110 52.46 -29.16 -4.03
N ALA A 111 51.22 -29.56 -4.43
CA ALA A 111 50.57 -30.79 -4.97
C ALA A 111 49.57 -31.34 -3.93
N ALA A 112 48.34 -31.80 -4.24
CA ALA A 112 47.54 -31.88 -5.49
C ALA A 112 46.05 -31.56 -5.14
N ASP A 113 44.97 -31.75 -5.92
CA ASP A 113 44.64 -32.39 -7.22
C ASP A 113 43.44 -31.60 -7.85
N SER A 114 43.12 -31.63 -9.16
CA SER A 114 42.33 -32.63 -9.95
C SER A 114 40.90 -32.90 -9.42
N THR A 115 39.80 -32.76 -10.19
CA THR A 115 39.60 -33.00 -11.64
C THR A 115 38.62 -32.02 -12.36
N ALA A 116 38.90 -31.74 -13.64
CA ALA A 116 38.08 -31.86 -14.89
C ALA A 116 36.59 -31.37 -14.98
N ALA A 117 36.02 -30.98 -16.15
CA ALA A 117 36.48 -30.85 -17.55
C ALA A 117 35.73 -29.65 -18.22
N THR A 118 36.36 -28.70 -18.93
CA THR A 118 36.88 -28.73 -20.33
C THR A 118 35.83 -28.49 -21.44
N SER A 119 36.11 -27.52 -22.31
CA SER A 119 35.41 -27.23 -23.58
C SER A 119 36.44 -27.05 -24.71
N PRO A 120 36.15 -27.48 -25.95
CA PRO A 120 36.88 -27.02 -27.13
C PRO A 120 35.97 -26.52 -28.28
N ALA A 121 36.54 -25.73 -29.20
CA ALA A 121 35.88 -25.22 -30.40
C ALA A 121 36.63 -25.65 -31.69
N ALA A 122 35.88 -25.80 -32.78
CA ALA A 122 36.33 -26.06 -34.15
C ALA A 122 35.12 -25.87 -35.12
N THR A 123 35.22 -25.65 -36.43
CA THR A 123 36.25 -25.08 -37.33
C THR A 123 35.53 -24.73 -38.65
N GLN A 124 36.04 -23.79 -39.45
CA GLN A 124 35.46 -23.39 -40.74
C GLN A 124 35.67 -24.46 -41.85
N GLN A 125 34.72 -24.60 -42.77
CA GLN A 125 35.01 -24.71 -44.21
C GLN A 125 33.78 -24.44 -45.10
N ASP A 126 34.02 -24.31 -46.41
CA ASP A 126 33.16 -23.68 -47.42
C ASP A 126 33.10 -24.54 -48.71
N VAL A 127 31.94 -24.59 -49.38
CA VAL A 127 31.74 -25.11 -50.75
C VAL A 127 30.39 -24.65 -51.32
N ALA A 128 30.36 -24.31 -52.61
CA ALA A 128 29.19 -23.81 -53.34
C ALA A 128 28.51 -24.90 -54.21
N VAL A 129 27.32 -24.59 -54.79
CA VAL A 129 26.95 -24.90 -56.19
C VAL A 129 25.65 -24.20 -56.66
N THR A 130 25.70 -23.82 -57.94
CA THR A 130 24.78 -23.15 -58.88
C THR A 130 23.32 -23.62 -59.06
N ALA A 131 22.37 -22.68 -58.92
CA ALA A 131 21.21 -22.29 -59.78
C ALA A 131 20.11 -23.25 -60.33
N ALA A 132 19.07 -22.61 -60.89
CA ALA A 132 17.89 -23.07 -61.66
C ALA A 132 16.61 -23.49 -60.87
N GLU A 133 15.36 -23.26 -61.31
CA GLU A 133 14.76 -22.25 -62.22
C GLU A 133 13.22 -22.20 -62.01
N ALA A 134 12.54 -21.16 -62.53
CA ALA A 134 11.09 -21.07 -62.85
C ALA A 134 10.07 -20.90 -61.69
N ALA A 135 8.92 -20.24 -61.87
CA ALA A 135 8.55 -19.17 -62.81
C ALA A 135 7.24 -18.48 -62.37
N LYS A 136 7.12 -17.14 -62.54
CA LYS A 136 5.83 -16.45 -62.65
C LYS A 136 6.00 -15.11 -63.40
N PRO A 137 5.13 -14.73 -64.37
CA PRO A 137 5.48 -13.70 -65.36
C PRO A 137 4.74 -12.35 -65.25
N ALA A 138 5.33 -11.32 -65.87
CA ALA A 138 4.70 -10.10 -66.45
C ALA A 138 3.96 -9.12 -65.50
N VAL A 139 3.76 -7.82 -65.80
CA VAL A 139 4.30 -6.83 -66.77
C VAL A 139 3.87 -5.42 -66.26
N ALA A 140 4.50 -4.27 -66.50
CA ALA A 140 5.72 -3.85 -67.24
C ALA A 140 6.27 -2.51 -66.65
N GLU A 141 7.29 -1.94 -67.28
CA GLU A 141 7.78 -0.55 -67.10
C GLU A 141 7.25 0.37 -68.24
N PRO A 142 7.33 1.73 -68.20
CA PRO A 142 8.63 2.45 -68.33
C PRO A 142 8.81 3.84 -67.65
N ALA A 143 10.04 4.13 -67.24
CA ALA A 143 10.84 5.34 -67.46
C ALA A 143 10.30 6.80 -67.27
N THR A 144 10.96 7.51 -66.32
CA THR A 144 11.55 8.88 -66.47
C THR A 144 10.63 10.14 -66.43
N PRO A 145 11.02 11.24 -65.71
CA PRO A 145 10.16 12.41 -65.44
C PRO A 145 10.38 13.62 -66.38
N PRO A 146 9.50 14.65 -66.32
CA PRO A 146 9.87 15.87 -65.59
C PRO A 146 8.74 16.50 -64.72
N ALA A 147 9.06 17.61 -64.04
CA ALA A 147 8.17 18.40 -63.17
C ALA A 147 7.38 19.49 -63.96
N PRO A 148 6.61 20.43 -63.35
CA PRO A 148 6.22 20.60 -61.94
C PRO A 148 4.72 20.91 -61.68
N VAL A 149 4.22 20.67 -60.44
CA VAL A 149 3.01 21.34 -59.90
C VAL A 149 3.07 21.53 -58.39
N LYS A 150 2.54 22.66 -57.91
CA LYS A 150 2.20 22.95 -56.51
C LYS A 150 0.72 23.35 -56.50
N PRO A 151 -0.15 22.72 -55.69
CA PRO A 151 -0.71 23.47 -54.56
C PRO A 151 -1.02 22.65 -53.29
N ALA A 152 -1.28 23.40 -52.21
CA ALA A 152 -2.15 23.06 -51.08
C ALA A 152 -1.92 21.80 -50.21
N SER A 153 -1.35 22.04 -49.02
CA SER A 153 -1.99 21.75 -47.72
C SER A 153 -2.55 20.34 -47.43
N ALA A 154 -1.79 19.54 -46.69
CA ALA A 154 -2.32 18.50 -45.79
C ALA A 154 -1.75 18.70 -44.37
N ALA A 155 -2.50 18.30 -43.34
CA ALA A 155 -2.28 18.67 -41.95
C ALA A 155 -0.90 18.28 -41.40
N ALA A 156 -0.27 19.19 -40.65
CA ALA A 156 0.84 18.83 -39.76
C ALA A 156 0.31 17.95 -38.61
N ALA A 157 0.92 16.79 -38.41
CA ALA A 157 0.53 15.88 -37.34
C ALA A 157 0.81 16.51 -35.96
N ALA A 158 -0.22 16.66 -35.14
CA ALA A 158 -0.07 17.14 -33.77
C ALA A 158 0.63 16.06 -32.92
N ALA A 159 1.79 16.39 -32.38
CA ALA A 159 2.46 15.55 -31.38
C ALA A 159 1.61 15.48 -30.09
N PRO A 160 1.56 14.32 -29.41
CA PRO A 160 0.75 14.17 -28.20
C PRO A 160 1.31 15.04 -27.06
N ALA A 161 0.47 15.91 -26.49
CA ALA A 161 0.81 16.71 -25.32
C ALA A 161 1.00 15.83 -24.06
N PRO A 162 1.90 16.19 -23.12
CA PRO A 162 2.24 15.34 -21.99
C PRO A 162 1.10 15.23 -20.97
N ALA A 163 0.71 14.00 -20.65
CA ALA A 163 -0.39 13.68 -19.73
C ALA A 163 -0.19 14.17 -18.28
N THR A 164 1.03 14.58 -17.90
CA THR A 164 1.37 15.12 -16.58
C THR A 164 0.67 16.43 -16.26
N ALA A 165 0.45 17.29 -17.27
CA ALA A 165 -0.21 18.59 -17.08
C ALA A 165 -1.68 18.44 -16.62
N SER A 166 -2.38 17.39 -17.08
CA SER A 166 -3.79 17.17 -16.73
C SER A 166 -3.96 16.69 -15.28
N ALA A 167 -3.10 15.76 -14.83
CA ALA A 167 -3.14 15.26 -13.45
C ALA A 167 -2.83 16.37 -12.43
N ALA A 168 -1.84 17.22 -12.72
CA ALA A 168 -1.56 18.39 -11.91
C ALA A 168 -2.75 19.37 -11.87
N ALA A 169 -3.41 19.61 -13.01
CA ALA A 169 -4.52 20.56 -13.10
C ALA A 169 -5.77 20.15 -12.31
N ASP A 170 -6.06 18.86 -12.15
CA ASP A 170 -7.17 18.41 -11.29
C ASP A 170 -6.83 18.56 -9.79
N VAL A 171 -5.62 18.19 -9.38
CA VAL A 171 -5.15 18.38 -8.00
C VAL A 171 -5.06 19.88 -7.63
N LEU A 172 -4.66 20.75 -8.55
CA LEU A 172 -4.58 22.20 -8.33
C LEU A 172 -5.92 22.94 -8.37
N ARG A 173 -7.05 22.29 -8.73
CA ARG A 173 -8.41 22.86 -8.59
C ARG A 173 -9.06 22.55 -7.23
N ALA A 174 -8.31 22.02 -6.27
CA ALA A 174 -8.76 21.57 -4.96
C ALA A 174 -9.09 22.69 -3.94
N ASN A 175 -9.31 23.94 -4.37
CA ASN A 175 -9.97 24.99 -3.57
C ASN A 175 -11.44 24.64 -3.18
N SER A 176 -11.89 23.43 -3.48
CA SER A 176 -13.20 22.88 -3.18
C SER A 176 -13.06 21.48 -2.55
N VAL A 177 -12.32 21.40 -1.45
CA VAL A 177 -12.26 20.23 -0.56
C VAL A 177 -13.02 20.55 0.72
N ARG A 178 -13.92 19.65 1.14
CA ARG A 178 -14.61 19.70 2.44
C ARG A 178 -14.30 18.41 3.19
N LEU A 179 -13.54 18.51 4.27
CA LEU A 179 -13.31 17.37 5.15
C LEU A 179 -14.63 17.01 5.87
N PRO A 180 -14.94 15.70 6.07
CA PRO A 180 -15.99 15.29 6.98
C PRO A 180 -15.53 15.49 8.43
N ASP A 181 -16.48 15.75 9.33
CA ASP A 181 -16.20 15.96 10.76
C ASP A 181 -15.54 14.71 11.41
N PRO A 182 -14.80 14.85 12.54
CA PRO A 182 -14.21 13.72 13.25
C PRO A 182 -15.25 12.64 13.61
N ILE A 183 -15.00 11.40 13.19
CA ILE A 183 -16.03 10.36 13.15
C ILE A 183 -15.46 8.94 13.26
N ARG A 184 -16.27 8.02 13.78
CA ARG A 184 -16.00 6.58 13.79
C ARG A 184 -17.10 5.84 13.01
N LEU A 185 -16.70 5.12 11.97
CA LEU A 185 -17.57 4.26 11.17
C LEU A 185 -17.31 2.80 11.52
N LEU A 186 -18.37 2.08 11.87
CA LEU A 186 -18.37 0.64 12.13
C LEU A 186 -18.96 -0.10 10.94
N TYR A 187 -18.28 -1.15 10.49
CA TYR A 187 -18.67 -1.99 9.38
C TYR A 187 -18.79 -3.44 9.83
N ASP A 188 -19.72 -4.15 9.19
CA ASP A 188 -19.66 -5.61 9.14
C ASP A 188 -18.99 -6.01 7.82
N GLY A 189 -18.04 -6.92 7.91
CA GLY A 189 -17.24 -7.36 6.79
C GLY A 189 -17.59 -8.78 6.38
N LYS A 190 -17.46 -9.05 5.09
CA LYS A 190 -17.35 -10.41 4.55
C LYS A 190 -16.11 -10.48 3.68
N GLY A 191 -15.39 -11.58 3.75
CA GLY A 191 -14.23 -11.82 2.89
C GLY A 191 -14.18 -13.23 2.37
N GLU A 192 -13.34 -13.42 1.37
CA GLU A 192 -13.07 -14.72 0.77
C GLU A 192 -11.56 -14.85 0.56
N GLU A 193 -10.95 -15.86 1.17
CA GLU A 193 -9.54 -16.21 0.95
C GLU A 193 -9.46 -17.41 -0.02
N ARG A 194 -8.46 -17.40 -0.92
CA ARG A 194 -8.14 -18.50 -1.86
C ARG A 194 -9.27 -18.92 -2.80
N GLY A 195 -10.32 -18.12 -2.96
CA GLY A 195 -11.48 -18.41 -3.81
C GLY A 195 -12.49 -19.40 -3.23
N PHE A 196 -12.40 -19.74 -1.93
CA PHE A 196 -13.37 -20.64 -1.27
C PHE A 196 -13.53 -20.46 0.25
N ILE A 197 -12.54 -19.90 0.95
CA ILE A 197 -12.59 -19.71 2.40
C ILE A 197 -13.35 -18.42 2.71
N LYS A 198 -14.68 -18.52 2.79
CA LYS A 198 -15.57 -17.41 3.16
C LYS A 198 -15.53 -17.16 4.66
N TYR A 199 -15.38 -15.91 5.07
CA TYR A 199 -15.33 -15.52 6.48
C TYR A 199 -16.12 -14.24 6.78
N ALA A 200 -16.67 -14.18 7.99
CA ALA A 200 -17.21 -12.95 8.56
C ALA A 200 -16.09 -12.15 9.23
N ALA A 201 -16.16 -10.84 9.08
CA ALA A 201 -15.25 -9.86 9.65
C ALA A 201 -16.05 -8.70 10.28
N SER A 202 -15.35 -7.86 11.03
CA SER A 202 -15.82 -6.53 11.43
C SER A 202 -14.71 -5.53 11.16
N SER A 203 -15.07 -4.27 10.95
CA SER A 203 -14.09 -3.21 10.75
C SER A 203 -14.49 -1.90 11.39
N GLU A 204 -13.50 -1.11 11.77
CA GLU A 204 -13.64 0.23 12.31
C GLU A 204 -12.75 1.19 11.52
N LEU A 205 -13.35 2.23 10.94
CA LEU A 205 -12.64 3.40 10.44
C LEU A 205 -12.79 4.52 11.45
N LEU A 206 -11.69 4.90 12.10
CA LEU A 206 -11.60 6.09 12.93
C LEU A 206 -10.92 7.20 12.14
N TRP A 207 -11.61 8.33 11.99
CA TRP A 207 -11.17 9.54 11.32
C TRP A 207 -11.13 10.70 12.32
N LEU A 208 -9.99 11.36 12.47
CA LEU A 208 -9.76 12.47 13.40
C LEU A 208 -8.96 13.58 12.71
N HIS A 209 -9.29 14.84 12.99
CA HIS A 209 -8.46 16.00 12.64
C HIS A 209 -8.72 17.18 13.58
N ASP A 210 -7.77 18.11 13.66
CA ASP A 210 -7.92 19.39 14.37
C ASP A 210 -8.10 20.60 13.42
N GLY A 211 -7.97 20.38 12.11
CA GLY A 211 -8.01 21.42 11.07
C GLY A 211 -6.65 21.79 10.48
N ALA A 212 -5.55 21.37 11.11
CA ALA A 212 -4.18 21.50 10.60
C ALA A 212 -3.51 20.12 10.37
N GLN A 213 -3.82 19.12 11.19
CA GLN A 213 -3.34 17.74 11.10
C GLN A 213 -4.50 16.74 11.15
N TYR A 214 -4.24 15.52 10.68
CA TYR A 214 -5.20 14.42 10.73
C TYR A 214 -4.56 13.08 11.12
N SER A 215 -5.42 12.17 11.59
CA SER A 215 -5.10 10.78 11.86
C SER A 215 -6.26 9.87 11.47
N ALA A 216 -6.02 8.96 10.53
CA ALA A 216 -6.94 7.90 10.14
C ALA A 216 -6.43 6.53 10.59
N ARG A 217 -7.34 5.65 11.03
CA ARG A 217 -7.08 4.22 11.23
C ARG A 217 -8.24 3.41 10.68
N LEU A 218 -7.96 2.51 9.73
CA LEU A 218 -8.87 1.43 9.34
C LEU A 218 -8.38 0.12 9.97
N GLU A 219 -9.18 -0.46 10.84
CA GLU A 219 -8.88 -1.73 11.51
C GLU A 219 -9.82 -2.82 11.01
N ILE A 220 -9.29 -4.00 10.66
CA ILE A 220 -10.06 -5.15 10.18
C ILE A 220 -9.81 -6.32 11.14
N SER A 221 -10.90 -6.93 11.62
CA SER A 221 -10.90 -8.08 12.53
C SER A 221 -11.73 -9.23 11.95
N ALA A 222 -11.28 -10.47 12.12
CA ALA A 222 -12.00 -11.68 11.71
C ALA A 222 -11.79 -12.79 12.75
N TRP A 223 -12.81 -13.64 12.96
CA TRP A 223 -12.83 -14.66 14.03
C TRP A 223 -12.50 -14.13 15.44
N GLY A 224 -12.84 -12.86 15.72
CA GLY A 224 -12.53 -12.20 17.00
C GLY A 224 -11.09 -11.66 17.13
N PHE A 225 -10.24 -11.82 16.10
CA PHE A 225 -8.86 -11.32 16.11
C PHE A 225 -8.66 -10.21 15.08
N ARG A 226 -7.90 -9.17 15.45
CA ARG A 226 -7.37 -8.17 14.51
C ARG A 226 -6.49 -8.86 13.46
N VAL A 227 -6.83 -8.71 12.17
CA VAL A 227 -6.11 -9.34 11.04
C VAL A 227 -5.26 -8.34 10.25
N ARG A 228 -5.70 -7.09 10.11
CA ARG A 228 -4.93 -6.00 9.49
C ARG A 228 -5.31 -4.66 10.10
N THR A 229 -4.41 -3.69 10.06
CA THR A 229 -4.69 -2.30 10.41
C THR A 229 -3.89 -1.38 9.50
N TRP A 230 -4.60 -0.49 8.81
CA TRP A 230 -3.99 0.63 8.09
C TRP A 230 -4.09 1.87 8.95
N THR A 231 -3.01 2.65 8.97
CA THR A 231 -2.98 3.97 9.61
C THR A 231 -2.42 4.98 8.62
N SER A 232 -2.97 6.19 8.64
CA SER A 232 -2.47 7.33 7.89
C SER A 232 -2.45 8.55 8.79
N LYS A 233 -1.36 9.32 8.76
CA LYS A 233 -1.21 10.57 9.51
C LYS A 233 -0.53 11.60 8.64
N GLY A 234 -0.97 12.85 8.74
CA GLY A 234 -0.37 13.95 8.00
C GLY A 234 -1.02 15.29 8.27
N GLU A 235 -0.75 16.21 7.36
CA GLU A 235 -1.21 17.60 7.42
C GLU A 235 -2.46 17.80 6.55
N LEU A 236 -3.17 18.90 6.80
CA LEU A 236 -4.28 19.38 6.01
C LEU A 236 -3.82 20.60 5.21
N GLY A 237 -3.66 20.42 3.89
CA GLY A 237 -3.17 21.45 2.99
C GLY A 237 -4.25 22.00 2.06
N ALA A 238 -3.89 22.99 1.25
CA ALA A 238 -4.79 23.61 0.26
C ALA A 238 -5.30 22.64 -0.83
N THR A 239 -4.78 21.41 -0.90
CA THR A 239 -5.24 20.35 -1.80
C THR A 239 -5.99 19.22 -1.09
N GLY A 240 -6.28 19.36 0.20
CA GLY A 240 -6.84 18.32 1.06
C GLY A 240 -5.76 17.59 1.86
N LEU A 241 -5.82 16.27 1.89
CA LEU A 241 -4.94 15.45 2.73
C LEU A 241 -3.50 15.44 2.21
N ALA A 242 -2.54 15.69 3.11
CA ALA A 242 -1.11 15.58 2.86
C ALA A 242 -0.50 14.54 3.81
N PRO A 243 -0.61 13.22 3.54
CA PRO A 243 -0.04 12.17 4.40
C PRO A 243 1.47 12.36 4.57
N VAL A 244 1.95 12.21 5.80
CA VAL A 244 3.38 12.23 6.17
C VAL A 244 3.86 10.80 6.45
N ARG A 245 3.02 9.96 7.06
CA ARG A 245 3.27 8.53 7.27
C ARG A 245 2.00 7.70 7.03
N PHE A 246 2.16 6.64 6.24
CA PHE A 246 1.28 5.48 6.20
C PHE A 246 1.91 4.32 6.98
N GLY A 247 1.08 3.44 7.56
CA GLY A 247 1.51 2.21 8.22
C GLY A 247 0.52 1.07 7.95
N ASP A 248 1.01 -0.05 7.42
CA ASP A 248 0.29 -1.30 7.21
C ASP A 248 0.77 -2.36 8.19
N LYS A 249 -0.13 -2.74 9.11
CA LYS A 249 0.11 -3.74 10.13
C LYS A 249 -0.79 -4.97 9.91
N PRO A 250 -0.30 -6.02 9.23
CA PRO A 250 -0.92 -7.35 9.29
C PRO A 250 -0.75 -7.95 10.71
N ARG A 251 -0.99 -9.26 10.87
CA ARG A 251 -0.82 -10.00 12.15
C ARG A 251 0.63 -10.08 12.67
N GLY A 252 1.58 -9.35 12.06
CA GLY A 252 3.02 -9.39 12.36
C GLY A 252 3.63 -7.99 12.50
N ALA A 253 4.80 -7.80 11.89
CA ALA A 253 5.47 -6.49 11.85
C ALA A 253 4.66 -5.45 11.06
N GLU A 254 4.81 -4.18 11.42
CA GLU A 254 4.24 -3.05 10.68
C GLU A 254 5.23 -2.58 9.61
N LEU A 255 4.77 -2.48 8.37
CA LEU A 255 5.48 -1.80 7.29
C LEU A 255 4.98 -0.36 7.18
N ALA A 256 5.83 0.57 6.79
CA ALA A 256 5.50 1.99 6.78
C ALA A 256 6.09 2.73 5.57
N THR A 257 5.38 3.76 5.15
CA THR A 257 5.71 4.57 3.99
C THR A 257 5.71 6.04 4.39
N HIS A 258 6.79 6.75 4.08
CA HIS A 258 7.05 8.11 4.55
C HIS A 258 7.14 9.09 3.38
N PHE A 259 6.43 10.21 3.50
CA PHE A 259 6.28 11.20 2.44
C PHE A 259 7.15 12.43 2.77
N GLN A 260 8.41 12.37 2.36
CA GLN A 260 9.45 13.35 2.68
C GLN A 260 9.35 14.55 1.72
N ARG A 261 8.42 15.48 2.01
CA ARG A 261 8.16 16.70 1.19
C ARG A 261 9.36 17.65 1.10
N ASP A 262 10.19 17.67 2.13
CA ASP A 262 11.49 18.35 2.18
C ASP A 262 12.49 17.84 1.13
N LYS A 263 12.38 16.57 0.73
CA LYS A 263 13.28 15.89 -0.23
C LYS A 263 12.60 15.56 -1.57
N GLY A 264 11.29 15.69 -1.65
CA GLY A 264 10.51 15.32 -2.84
C GLY A 264 10.43 13.82 -3.10
N ILE A 265 10.47 12.97 -2.05
CA ILE A 265 10.45 11.50 -2.19
C ILE A 265 9.44 10.80 -1.26
N ILE A 266 9.02 9.61 -1.68
CA ILE A 266 8.31 8.59 -0.90
C ILE A 266 9.30 7.46 -0.63
N SER A 267 9.48 7.08 0.63
CA SER A 267 10.41 6.01 1.06
C SER A 267 9.70 4.93 1.87
N PHE A 268 10.17 3.68 1.78
CA PHE A 268 9.49 2.50 2.33
C PHE A 268 10.34 1.78 3.38
N SER A 269 9.76 1.45 4.55
CA SER A 269 10.43 0.65 5.57
C SER A 269 10.64 -0.82 5.17
N ALA A 270 10.04 -1.25 4.05
CA ALA A 270 10.32 -2.52 3.38
C ALA A 270 11.67 -2.54 2.63
N ASN A 271 12.41 -1.42 2.60
CA ASN A 271 13.64 -1.22 1.83
C ASN A 271 13.44 -1.38 0.31
N ASN A 272 12.24 -1.03 -0.17
CA ASN A 272 11.94 -0.82 -1.58
C ASN A 272 12.57 0.52 -2.05
N PRO A 273 12.91 0.68 -3.34
CA PRO A 273 13.48 1.93 -3.86
C PRO A 273 12.58 3.15 -3.62
N ASP A 274 13.20 4.29 -3.29
CA ASP A 274 12.49 5.57 -3.13
C ASP A 274 11.84 6.01 -4.46
N VAL A 275 10.63 6.57 -4.38
CA VAL A 275 9.85 7.03 -5.54
C VAL A 275 9.66 8.55 -5.47
N PRO A 276 9.79 9.31 -6.58
CA PRO A 276 9.50 10.74 -6.58
C PRO A 276 8.08 11.07 -6.09
N LEU A 277 7.99 12.04 -5.19
CA LEU A 277 6.75 12.51 -4.58
C LEU A 277 6.04 13.51 -5.49
N GLN A 278 4.81 13.22 -5.88
CA GLN A 278 3.98 14.12 -6.67
C GLN A 278 3.15 15.06 -5.77
N VAL A 279 2.73 16.20 -6.33
CA VAL A 279 1.81 17.12 -5.66
C VAL A 279 0.46 16.42 -5.44
N GLY A 280 -0.07 16.51 -4.21
CA GLY A 280 -1.31 15.83 -3.83
C GLY A 280 -1.19 14.31 -3.65
N ALA A 281 0.02 13.75 -3.64
CA ALA A 281 0.23 12.31 -3.42
C ALA A 281 -0.35 11.83 -2.09
N GLN A 282 -1.03 10.69 -2.15
CA GLN A 282 -1.78 10.05 -1.08
C GLN A 282 -1.12 8.73 -0.63
N ASP A 283 -1.61 8.16 0.47
CA ASP A 283 -1.48 6.73 0.76
C ASP A 283 -2.79 5.99 0.52
N LYS A 284 -2.75 4.66 0.60
CA LYS A 284 -3.89 3.76 0.38
C LYS A 284 -5.14 4.09 1.22
N LEU A 285 -4.98 4.59 2.44
CA LEU A 285 -6.09 4.96 3.32
C LEU A 285 -6.49 6.43 3.13
N SER A 286 -5.52 7.34 3.04
CA SER A 286 -5.80 8.76 2.78
C SER A 286 -6.45 8.97 1.40
N ALA A 287 -6.16 8.14 0.40
CA ALA A 287 -6.81 8.14 -0.91
C ALA A 287 -8.35 8.08 -0.81
N LEU A 288 -8.88 7.18 0.03
CA LEU A 288 -10.33 6.98 0.20
C LEU A 288 -10.99 8.20 0.88
N LEU A 289 -10.29 8.80 1.82
CA LEU A 289 -10.73 9.98 2.58
C LEU A 289 -10.58 11.27 1.75
N GLN A 290 -9.57 11.33 0.89
CA GLN A 290 -9.36 12.39 -0.10
C GLN A 290 -10.45 12.37 -1.18
N LEU A 291 -10.86 11.19 -1.67
CA LEU A 291 -12.05 11.05 -2.52
C LEU A 291 -13.31 11.60 -1.80
N SER A 292 -13.52 11.18 -0.55
CA SER A 292 -14.63 11.66 0.28
C SER A 292 -14.64 13.19 0.38
N ALA A 293 -13.48 13.80 0.66
CA ALA A 293 -13.35 15.23 0.90
C ALA A 293 -13.37 16.08 -0.38
N LEU A 294 -12.86 15.57 -1.51
CA LEU A 294 -13.01 16.19 -2.83
C LEU A 294 -14.48 16.25 -3.24
N VAL A 295 -15.18 15.12 -3.15
CA VAL A 295 -16.58 15.02 -3.59
C VAL A 295 -17.49 15.85 -2.69
N ALA A 296 -17.27 15.84 -1.37
CA ALA A 296 -18.04 16.68 -0.43
C ALA A 296 -17.83 18.20 -0.65
N GLY A 297 -16.73 18.61 -1.29
CA GLY A 297 -16.41 20.02 -1.55
C GLY A 297 -16.91 20.56 -2.89
N ALA A 298 -17.10 19.69 -3.90
CA ALA A 298 -17.68 20.05 -5.20
C ALA A 298 -18.38 18.86 -5.89
N PRO A 299 -19.53 18.39 -5.38
CA PRO A 299 -20.21 17.19 -5.90
C PRO A 299 -20.50 17.23 -7.42
N GLU A 300 -20.78 18.42 -7.95
CA GLU A 300 -21.16 18.65 -9.35
C GLU A 300 -20.03 18.36 -10.35
N ARG A 301 -18.78 18.28 -9.89
CA ARG A 301 -17.63 17.91 -10.72
C ARG A 301 -17.50 16.41 -10.95
N TYR A 302 -18.06 15.61 -10.03
CA TYR A 302 -17.85 14.17 -9.95
C TYR A 302 -19.07 13.40 -10.45
N SER A 303 -19.45 13.65 -11.70
CA SER A 303 -20.45 12.88 -12.43
C SER A 303 -19.92 11.48 -12.79
N ALA A 304 -20.83 10.54 -13.06
CA ALA A 304 -20.48 9.25 -13.66
C ALA A 304 -19.62 9.42 -14.93
N GLY A 305 -18.68 8.49 -15.16
CA GLY A 305 -17.77 8.49 -16.30
C GLY A 305 -16.60 9.48 -16.20
N LYS A 306 -16.46 10.23 -15.09
CA LYS A 306 -15.23 10.96 -14.76
C LYS A 306 -14.16 10.00 -14.22
N THR A 307 -12.91 10.44 -14.23
CA THR A 307 -11.80 9.76 -13.57
C THR A 307 -11.09 10.77 -12.67
N ILE A 308 -10.83 10.39 -11.42
CA ILE A 308 -9.97 11.13 -10.49
C ILE A 308 -8.60 10.44 -10.48
N ARG A 309 -7.53 11.20 -10.73
CA ARG A 309 -6.15 10.69 -10.77
C ARG A 309 -5.28 11.39 -9.74
N PHE A 310 -4.57 10.61 -8.92
CA PHE A 310 -3.46 11.08 -8.07
C PHE A 310 -2.45 9.96 -7.83
N GLN A 311 -1.23 10.29 -7.42
CA GLN A 311 -0.28 9.30 -6.93
C GLN A 311 -0.77 8.75 -5.59
N ALA A 312 -0.77 7.43 -5.41
CA ALA A 312 -1.09 6.78 -4.16
C ALA A 312 -0.02 5.74 -3.81
N ALA A 313 0.30 5.60 -2.52
CA ALA A 313 1.29 4.64 -2.03
C ALA A 313 0.70 3.61 -1.06
N ASP A 314 1.19 2.37 -1.16
CA ASP A 314 1.01 1.34 -0.14
C ASP A 314 2.32 1.12 0.65
N ALA A 315 2.49 -0.04 1.27
CA ALA A 315 3.68 -0.40 2.05
C ALA A 315 4.94 -0.71 1.21
N HIS A 316 4.81 -0.81 -0.12
CA HIS A 316 5.85 -1.33 -1.03
C HIS A 316 6.05 -0.49 -2.29
N ARG A 317 5.02 0.22 -2.78
CA ARG A 317 5.09 0.99 -4.03
C ARG A 317 4.25 2.26 -3.98
N ALA A 318 4.56 3.19 -4.87
CA ALA A 318 3.78 4.41 -5.11
C ALA A 318 3.57 4.60 -6.62
N GLU A 319 2.31 4.70 -7.04
CA GLU A 319 1.91 4.69 -8.46
C GLU A 319 0.72 5.63 -8.69
N LEU A 320 0.33 5.85 -9.96
CA LEU A 320 -0.86 6.63 -10.28
C LEU A 320 -2.12 5.75 -10.14
N TRP A 321 -3.06 6.14 -9.28
CA TRP A 321 -4.37 5.50 -9.16
C TRP A 321 -5.43 6.30 -9.92
N ASP A 322 -6.16 5.60 -10.77
CA ASP A 322 -7.30 6.12 -11.54
C ASP A 322 -8.60 5.59 -10.93
N PHE A 323 -9.30 6.44 -10.18
CA PHE A 323 -10.64 6.13 -9.69
C PHE A 323 -11.68 6.60 -10.70
N GLN A 324 -12.30 5.66 -11.40
CA GLN A 324 -13.47 5.92 -12.24
C GLN A 324 -14.69 6.18 -11.37
N VAL A 325 -15.43 7.23 -11.67
CA VAL A 325 -16.69 7.59 -11.00
C VAL A 325 -17.83 6.81 -11.66
N GLY A 326 -18.49 5.97 -10.87
CA GLY A 326 -19.65 5.17 -11.27
C GLY A 326 -20.97 5.92 -11.15
N ALA A 327 -22.06 5.16 -11.11
CA ALA A 327 -23.39 5.70 -10.85
C ALA A 327 -23.63 5.95 -9.34
N LEU A 328 -24.73 6.66 -9.05
CA LEU A 328 -25.32 6.66 -7.71
C LEU A 328 -26.13 5.35 -7.56
N GLU A 329 -25.70 4.48 -6.65
CA GLU A 329 -26.27 3.16 -6.43
C GLU A 329 -27.07 3.14 -5.12
N LEU A 330 -28.24 2.48 -5.10
CA LEU A 330 -28.95 2.18 -3.85
C LEU A 330 -28.37 0.89 -3.25
N LEU A 331 -27.64 1.04 -2.14
CA LEU A 331 -27.06 -0.05 -1.37
C LEU A 331 -28.02 -0.44 -0.24
N ASP A 332 -28.26 -1.74 -0.10
CA ASP A 332 -28.73 -2.32 1.16
C ASP A 332 -27.52 -2.62 2.05
N LEU A 333 -27.55 -2.13 3.30
CA LEU A 333 -26.41 -2.13 4.23
C LEU A 333 -26.89 -2.47 5.65
N PRO A 334 -26.04 -3.07 6.51
CA PRO A 334 -26.41 -3.40 7.89
C PRO A 334 -26.91 -2.22 8.74
N GLY A 335 -26.54 -0.98 8.40
CA GLY A 335 -27.03 0.25 9.04
C GLY A 335 -28.31 0.85 8.44
N GLY A 336 -28.94 0.15 7.48
CA GLY A 336 -30.07 0.63 6.69
C GLY A 336 -29.65 1.14 5.30
N PRO A 337 -30.60 1.26 4.36
CA PRO A 337 -30.30 1.52 2.96
C PRO A 337 -29.74 2.93 2.71
N LYS A 338 -28.80 3.04 1.76
CA LYS A 338 -28.12 4.29 1.39
C LYS A 338 -27.99 4.44 -0.12
N GLN A 339 -28.23 5.64 -0.63
CA GLN A 339 -27.74 6.02 -1.96
C GLN A 339 -26.26 6.40 -1.84
N ALA A 340 -25.39 5.81 -2.65
CA ALA A 340 -23.96 6.07 -2.59
C ALA A 340 -23.31 6.06 -3.98
N LEU A 341 -22.42 7.03 -4.22
CA LEU A 341 -21.70 7.20 -5.48
C LEU A 341 -20.50 6.25 -5.48
N LYS A 342 -20.44 5.33 -6.45
CA LYS A 342 -19.32 4.38 -6.55
C LYS A 342 -18.08 5.03 -7.15
N PHE A 343 -16.91 4.67 -6.63
CA PHE A 343 -15.59 4.96 -7.19
C PHE A 343 -14.83 3.65 -7.34
N SER A 344 -14.28 3.38 -8.53
CA SER A 344 -13.61 2.11 -8.85
C SER A 344 -12.20 2.34 -9.39
N LYS A 345 -11.17 1.84 -8.70
CA LYS A 345 -9.81 1.68 -9.20
C LYS A 345 -9.63 0.23 -9.64
N ALA A 346 -9.47 0.01 -10.95
CA ALA A 346 -9.12 -1.30 -11.50
C ALA A 346 -7.67 -1.69 -11.16
N PRO A 347 -7.33 -3.00 -11.16
CA PRO A 347 -5.94 -3.43 -11.20
C PRO A 347 -5.33 -3.12 -12.59
N THR A 348 -4.17 -2.47 -12.62
CA THR A 348 -3.43 -2.09 -13.86
C THR A 348 -2.23 -2.99 -14.15
N ALA A 349 -1.86 -3.86 -13.21
CA ALA A 349 -0.78 -4.84 -13.33
C ALA A 349 -1.16 -6.17 -12.65
N GLU A 350 -0.41 -7.25 -12.94
CA GLU A 350 -0.69 -8.61 -12.46
C GLU A 350 -0.80 -8.72 -10.93
N PHE A 351 0.02 -7.97 -10.18
CA PHE A 351 0.03 -7.96 -8.72
C PHE A 351 -0.60 -6.68 -8.14
N ASP A 352 -1.55 -6.08 -8.86
CA ASP A 352 -2.30 -4.91 -8.42
C ASP A 352 -3.64 -5.30 -7.76
N GLN A 353 -4.14 -4.45 -6.87
CA GLN A 353 -5.42 -4.62 -6.19
C GLN A 353 -6.52 -3.80 -6.87
N GLY A 354 -7.70 -4.39 -7.02
CA GLY A 354 -8.93 -3.65 -7.30
C GLY A 354 -9.48 -3.01 -6.03
N ILE A 355 -9.89 -1.74 -6.10
CA ILE A 355 -10.48 -1.00 -4.97
C ILE A 355 -11.79 -0.35 -5.44
N ASP A 356 -12.90 -0.78 -4.85
CA ASP A 356 -14.21 -0.16 -4.98
C ASP A 356 -14.59 0.53 -3.66
N VAL A 357 -14.97 1.80 -3.69
CA VAL A 357 -15.50 2.53 -2.54
C VAL A 357 -16.78 3.25 -2.90
N TRP A 358 -17.76 3.27 -1.99
CA TRP A 358 -19.05 3.93 -2.20
C TRP A 358 -19.24 5.04 -1.17
N LEU A 359 -19.48 6.26 -1.65
CA LEU A 359 -19.56 7.49 -0.84
C LEU A 359 -21.01 7.99 -0.76
N ALA A 360 -21.58 8.09 0.44
CA ALA A 360 -23.01 8.41 0.62
C ALA A 360 -23.27 9.93 0.78
N PRO A 361 -24.01 10.60 -0.12
CA PRO A 361 -24.24 12.05 -0.06
C PRO A 361 -24.94 12.51 1.23
N ASP A 362 -25.88 11.72 1.75
CA ASP A 362 -26.62 12.01 2.99
C ASP A 362 -25.76 11.85 4.26
N MET A 363 -24.52 11.33 4.10
CA MET A 363 -23.53 11.18 5.15
C MET A 363 -22.24 11.96 4.82
N GLN A 364 -22.35 13.17 4.26
CA GLN A 364 -21.21 14.03 3.89
C GLN A 364 -20.19 13.33 2.95
N TYR A 365 -20.63 12.39 2.10
CA TYR A 365 -19.78 11.54 1.25
C TYR A 365 -18.80 10.64 2.01
N LEU A 366 -19.11 10.28 3.26
CA LEU A 366 -18.38 9.25 4.00
C LEU A 366 -18.45 7.87 3.29
N PRO A 367 -17.40 7.04 3.40
CA PRO A 367 -17.33 5.73 2.77
C PRO A 367 -18.23 4.72 3.49
N VAL A 368 -19.43 4.47 2.94
CA VAL A 368 -20.42 3.51 3.50
C VAL A 368 -20.19 2.07 3.04
N ARG A 369 -19.38 1.87 2.00
CA ARG A 369 -18.89 0.54 1.61
C ARG A 369 -17.48 0.64 1.04
N LEU A 370 -16.64 -0.33 1.37
CA LEU A 370 -15.29 -0.47 0.83
C LEU A 370 -15.03 -1.93 0.49
N ARG A 371 -14.84 -2.24 -0.79
CA ARG A 371 -14.41 -3.56 -1.26
C ARG A 371 -13.01 -3.48 -1.85
N ILE A 372 -12.13 -4.34 -1.36
CA ILE A 372 -10.75 -4.47 -1.84
C ILE A 372 -10.56 -5.91 -2.31
N THR A 373 -10.09 -6.06 -3.54
CA THR A 373 -9.88 -7.34 -4.21
C THR A 373 -8.40 -7.48 -4.53
N GLU A 374 -7.76 -8.47 -3.90
CA GLU A 374 -6.38 -8.85 -4.12
C GLU A 374 -6.20 -9.48 -5.51
N ALA A 375 -4.98 -9.46 -6.05
CA ALA A 375 -4.64 -9.97 -7.38
C ALA A 375 -5.05 -11.44 -7.63
N ASN A 376 -5.10 -12.25 -6.56
CA ASN A 376 -5.51 -13.66 -6.60
C ASN A 376 -7.04 -13.87 -6.49
N GLY A 377 -7.84 -12.81 -6.61
CA GLY A 377 -9.30 -12.84 -6.50
C GLY A 377 -9.85 -12.89 -5.06
N ALA A 378 -9.00 -13.07 -4.04
CA ALA A 378 -9.41 -12.92 -2.65
C ALA A 378 -9.89 -11.50 -2.39
N PHE A 379 -10.87 -11.32 -1.51
CA PHE A 379 -11.40 -9.97 -1.24
C PHE A 379 -11.84 -9.78 0.22
N ALA A 380 -11.94 -8.51 0.61
CA ALA A 380 -12.69 -8.05 1.77
C ALA A 380 -13.71 -7.00 1.30
N ASP A 381 -14.97 -7.16 1.68
CA ASP A 381 -16.10 -6.26 1.38
C ASP A 381 -16.69 -5.80 2.72
N LEU A 382 -16.48 -4.53 3.05
CA LEU A 382 -16.87 -3.90 4.31
C LEU A 382 -18.14 -3.06 4.08
N LEU A 383 -19.21 -3.36 4.81
CA LEU A 383 -20.52 -2.73 4.66
C LEU A 383 -20.88 -1.98 5.94
N TRP A 384 -21.23 -0.70 5.83
CA TRP A 384 -21.48 0.17 6.99
C TRP A 384 -22.67 -0.32 7.84
N ARG A 385 -22.44 -0.46 9.14
CA ARG A 385 -23.45 -0.79 10.16
C ARG A 385 -23.86 0.40 10.99
N LYS A 386 -22.90 1.24 11.41
CA LYS A 386 -23.19 2.35 12.33
C LYS A 386 -22.13 3.45 12.27
N THR A 387 -22.58 4.68 12.45
CA THR A 387 -21.73 5.84 12.74
C THR A 387 -21.76 6.16 14.23
N GLN A 388 -20.63 6.58 14.78
CA GLN A 388 -20.48 7.16 16.11
C GLN A 388 -19.65 8.44 16.00
N ASN A 389 -19.98 9.46 16.77
CA ASN A 389 -19.10 10.61 16.95
C ASN A 389 -17.81 10.14 17.64
N SER A 390 -16.67 10.71 17.28
CA SER A 390 -15.47 10.58 18.10
C SER A 390 -15.53 11.59 19.25
N GLU A 391 -15.54 11.07 20.48
CA GLU A 391 -15.20 11.82 21.70
C GLU A 391 -13.70 12.13 21.77
#